data_AF-A0A2W6NG87-F1
#
_entry.id   AF-A0A2W6NG87-F1
#
_cell.length_a   1.000
_cell.length_b   1.000
_cell.length_c   1.000
_cell.angle_alpha   90.00
_cell.angle_beta   90.00
_cell.angle_gamma   90.00
#
_symmetry.space_group_name_H-M   'P 1'
#
loop_
_entity.id
_entity.type
_entity.pdbx_description
1 polymer ?
#
loop_
_entity_poly.entity_id
_entity_poly.type
_entity_poly.pdbx_seq_one_letter_code
_entity_poly.pdbx_strand_id
1 'polypeptide(L)'
;MHEDNELMQHLSSWSEELLLRGLSQFTIRDIELLEQCAAAAQRLQMQFLHELITSVIEAGRRVSLGEGQEELLLDQYCRLSQYVQLNVNVCG
;
A
#
# COMPACT_ATOMS: atom_id res chain seq x y z
N MET A 1 10.62 -18.58 -5.69
CA MET A 1 10.11 -17.73 -4.59
C MET A 1 8.60 -17.64 -4.80
N HIS A 2 7.79 -17.74 -3.75
CA HIS A 2 6.33 -17.74 -3.91
C HIS A 2 5.90 -16.29 -4.26
N GLU A 3 5.05 -16.13 -5.28
CA GLU A 3 4.72 -14.83 -5.90
C GLU A 3 4.07 -13.83 -4.91
N ASP A 4 3.42 -14.34 -3.87
CA ASP A 4 2.92 -13.58 -2.72
C ASP A 4 4.04 -12.93 -1.90
N ASN A 5 5.18 -13.59 -1.71
CA ASN A 5 6.32 -13.05 -0.98
C ASN A 5 6.96 -11.87 -1.75
N GLU A 6 7.08 -11.98 -3.07
CA GLU A 6 7.56 -10.87 -3.91
C GLU A 6 6.64 -9.65 -3.83
N LEU A 7 5.31 -9.88 -3.81
CA LEU A 7 4.32 -8.82 -3.58
C LEU A 7 4.49 -8.17 -2.20
N MET A 8 4.67 -8.96 -1.14
CA MET A 8 4.90 -8.45 0.22
C MET A 8 6.18 -7.63 0.33
N GLN A 9 7.27 -8.09 -0.29
CA GLN A 9 8.55 -7.37 -0.28
C GLN A 9 8.45 -6.03 -1.02
N HIS A 10 7.77 -5.99 -2.17
CA HIS A 10 7.52 -4.74 -2.89
C HIS A 10 6.71 -3.75 -2.04
N LEU A 11 5.64 -4.21 -1.41
CA LEU A 11 4.82 -3.37 -0.54
C LEU A 11 5.58 -2.90 0.70
N SER A 12 6.46 -3.74 1.26
CA SER A 12 7.31 -3.36 2.40
C SER A 12 8.28 -2.26 2.00
N SER A 13 8.98 -2.44 0.89
CA SER A 13 9.93 -1.46 0.35
C SER A 13 9.25 -0.14 0.05
N TRP A 14 8.07 -0.18 -0.59
CA TRP A 14 7.27 1.01 -0.84
C TRP A 14 6.85 1.72 0.46
N SER A 15 6.40 0.95 1.47
CA SER A 15 5.97 1.51 2.75
C SER A 15 7.13 2.21 3.46
N GLU A 16 8.31 1.57 3.50
CA GLU A 16 9.53 2.15 4.09
C GLU A 16 9.98 3.40 3.34
N GLU A 17 9.97 3.39 2.00
CA GLU A 17 10.33 4.55 1.21
C GLU A 17 9.36 5.71 1.42
N LEU A 18 8.05 5.46 1.45
CA LEU A 18 7.06 6.50 1.72
C LEU A 18 7.18 7.03 3.16
N LEU A 19 7.49 6.20 4.15
CA LEU A 19 7.77 6.65 5.52
C LEU A 19 8.94 7.63 5.56
N LEU A 20 10.03 7.33 4.83
CA LEU A 20 11.23 8.18 4.76
C LEU A 20 10.97 9.49 4.03
N ARG A 21 10.18 9.47 2.94
CA ARG A 21 9.76 10.67 2.21
C ARG A 21 8.74 11.51 3.01
N GLY A 22 7.92 10.86 3.83
CA GLY A 22 6.76 11.43 4.49
C GLY A 22 5.51 11.43 3.58
N LEU A 23 4.33 11.22 4.19
CA LEU A 23 3.07 11.06 3.45
C LEU A 23 2.65 12.30 2.65
N SER A 24 3.12 13.49 3.01
CA SER A 24 2.90 14.70 2.22
C SER A 24 3.56 14.64 0.83
N GLN A 25 4.51 13.71 0.62
CA GLN A 25 5.14 13.41 -0.66
C GLN A 25 4.50 12.21 -1.37
N PHE A 26 3.29 11.81 -0.99
CA PHE A 26 2.55 10.78 -1.73
C PHE A 26 2.21 11.28 -3.14
N THR A 27 2.54 10.49 -4.16
CA THR A 27 2.46 10.90 -5.56
C THR A 27 1.56 10.00 -6.40
N ILE A 28 1.29 10.43 -7.64
CA ILE A 28 0.64 9.60 -8.65
C ILE A 28 1.44 8.32 -8.94
N ARG A 29 2.77 8.34 -8.84
CA ARG A 29 3.60 7.14 -9.03
C ARG A 29 3.36 6.10 -7.93
N ASP A 30 3.11 6.55 -6.70
CA ASP A 30 2.73 5.66 -5.61
C ASP A 30 1.38 5.00 -5.90
N ILE A 31 0.43 5.75 -6.47
CA ILE A 31 -0.88 5.21 -6.89
C ILE A 31 -0.69 4.14 -7.99
N GLU A 32 0.07 4.43 -9.03
CA GLU A 32 0.33 3.49 -10.14
C GLU A 32 0.99 2.20 -9.67
N LEU A 33 1.93 2.28 -8.72
CA LEU A 33 2.56 1.11 -8.11
C LEU A 33 1.54 0.31 -7.31
N LEU A 34 0.76 0.98 -6.46
CA LEU A 34 -0.27 0.32 -5.64
C LEU A 34 -1.34 -0.34 -6.50
N GLU A 35 -1.72 0.23 -7.65
CA GLU A 35 -2.67 -0.40 -8.58
C GLU A 35 -2.13 -1.71 -9.15
N GLN A 36 -0.84 -1.77 -9.48
CA GLN A 36 -0.18 -3.00 -9.92
C GLN A 36 -0.17 -4.06 -8.80
N CYS A 37 0.14 -3.63 -7.57
CA CYS A 37 0.08 -4.49 -6.39
C CYS A 37 -1.35 -4.99 -6.09
N ALA A 38 -2.37 -4.15 -6.25
CA ALA A 38 -3.77 -4.50 -6.06
C ALA A 38 -4.21 -5.56 -7.07
N ALA A 39 -3.81 -5.43 -8.35
CA ALA A 39 -4.08 -6.41 -9.38
C ALA A 39 -3.38 -7.76 -9.09
N ALA A 40 -2.14 -7.72 -8.61
CA ALA A 40 -1.43 -8.92 -8.18
C ALA A 40 -2.12 -9.59 -6.98
N ALA A 41 -2.50 -8.82 -5.95
CA ALA A 41 -3.22 -9.31 -4.78
C ALA A 41 -4.55 -9.98 -5.17
N GLN A 42 -5.29 -9.37 -6.10
CA GLN A 42 -6.55 -9.93 -6.61
C GLN A 42 -6.31 -11.27 -7.33
N ARG A 43 -5.30 -11.35 -8.21
CA ARG A 43 -4.94 -12.58 -8.93
C ARG A 43 -4.51 -13.71 -7.99
N LEU A 44 -3.82 -13.37 -6.91
CA LEU A 44 -3.38 -14.30 -5.86
C LEU A 44 -4.50 -14.63 -4.86
N GLN A 45 -5.71 -14.11 -5.05
CA GLN A 45 -6.87 -14.30 -4.15
C GLN A 45 -6.63 -13.76 -2.72
N MET A 46 -5.75 -12.78 -2.57
CA MET A 46 -5.46 -12.11 -1.29
C MET A 46 -6.45 -10.95 -1.10
N GLN A 47 -7.74 -11.27 -0.89
CA GLN A 47 -8.81 -10.24 -0.91
C GLN A 47 -8.59 -9.14 0.13
N PHE A 48 -8.20 -9.50 1.35
CA PHE A 48 -7.99 -8.50 2.40
C PHE A 48 -6.83 -7.54 2.07
N LEU A 49 -5.74 -8.06 1.49
CA LEU A 49 -4.65 -7.22 1.02
C LEU A 49 -5.11 -6.29 -0.11
N HIS A 50 -5.87 -6.81 -1.07
CA HIS A 50 -6.44 -6.01 -2.15
C HIS A 50 -7.30 -4.85 -1.61
N GLU A 51 -8.13 -5.10 -0.60
CA GLU A 51 -8.93 -4.07 0.07
C GLU A 51 -8.08 -3.00 0.76
N LEU A 52 -7.02 -3.41 1.48
CA LEU A 52 -6.09 -2.48 2.12
C LEU A 52 -5.38 -1.58 1.11
N ILE A 53 -4.88 -2.15 0.02
CA ILE A 53 -4.21 -1.40 -1.06
C ILE A 53 -5.20 -0.43 -1.72
N THR A 54 -6.40 -0.90 -2.03
CA THR A 54 -7.45 -0.07 -2.67
C THR A 54 -7.84 1.10 -1.77
N SER A 55 -7.95 0.89 -0.46
CA SER A 55 -8.25 1.95 0.51
C SER A 55 -7.18 3.06 0.52
N VAL A 56 -5.90 2.70 0.40
CA VAL A 56 -4.80 3.67 0.27
C VAL A 56 -4.88 4.42 -1.06
N ILE A 57 -5.15 3.72 -2.17
CA ILE A 57 -5.31 4.34 -3.49
C ILE A 57 -6.43 5.38 -3.47
N GLU A 58 -7.60 5.03 -2.94
CA GLU A 58 -8.75 5.92 -2.87
C GLU A 58 -8.47 7.15 -2.01
N ALA A 59 -7.88 6.96 -0.83
CA ALA A 59 -7.48 8.07 0.04
C ALA A 59 -6.44 8.97 -0.63
N GLY A 60 -5.43 8.38 -1.26
CA GLY A 60 -4.34 9.09 -1.95
C GLY A 60 -4.81 9.91 -3.15
N ARG A 61 -5.75 9.37 -3.94
CA ARG A 61 -6.40 10.10 -5.04
C ARG A 61 -7.16 11.31 -4.53
N ARG A 62 -7.93 11.17 -3.44
CA ARG A 62 -8.67 12.29 -2.84
C ARG A 62 -7.73 13.38 -2.34
N VAL A 63 -6.63 13.02 -1.67
CA VAL A 63 -5.61 13.98 -1.22
C VAL A 63 -4.98 14.70 -2.41
N SER A 64 -4.63 13.97 -3.48
CA SER A 64 -4.05 14.54 -4.70
C SER A 64 -4.97 15.54 -5.41
N LEU A 65 -6.29 15.36 -5.30
CA LEU A 65 -7.29 16.28 -5.84
C LEU A 65 -7.58 17.48 -4.93
N GLY A 66 -6.97 17.56 -3.75
CA GLY A 66 -7.24 18.60 -2.75
C GLY A 66 -8.57 18.42 -2.00
N GLU A 67 -9.22 17.26 -2.14
CA GLU A 67 -10.51 16.90 -1.54
C GLU A 67 -10.38 15.89 -0.39
N GLY A 68 -9.14 15.49 -0.08
CA GLY A 68 -8.81 14.42 0.85
C GLY A 68 -8.48 14.91 2.24
N GLN A 69 -8.78 14.06 3.22
CA GLN A 69 -8.29 14.21 4.59
C GLN A 69 -6.94 13.48 4.68
N GLU A 70 -5.85 14.20 4.88
CA GLU A 70 -4.50 13.59 5.04
C GLU A 70 -4.48 12.56 6.18
N GLU A 71 -5.28 12.77 7.22
CA GLU A 71 -5.45 11.82 8.33
C GLU A 71 -6.03 10.47 7.86
N LEU A 72 -6.97 10.47 6.90
CA LEU A 72 -7.51 9.24 6.34
C LEU A 72 -6.44 8.49 5.54
N LEU A 73 -5.63 9.20 4.75
CA LEU A 73 -4.51 8.59 4.03
C LEU A 73 -3.50 7.99 5.00
N LEU A 74 -3.20 8.70 6.10
CA LEU A 74 -2.32 8.21 7.16
C LEU A 74 -2.86 6.92 7.80
N ASP A 75 -4.14 6.88 8.16
CA ASP A 75 -4.77 5.68 8.73
C ASP A 75 -4.69 4.49 7.77
N GLN A 76 -5.09 4.67 6.50
CA GLN A 76 -5.05 3.57 5.53
C GLN A 76 -3.61 3.10 5.26
N TYR A 77 -2.67 4.03 5.14
CA TYR A 77 -1.24 3.72 5.00
C TYR A 77 -0.73 2.89 6.19
N CYS A 78 -1.07 3.28 7.42
CA CYS A 78 -0.65 2.55 8.62
C CYS A 78 -1.21 1.13 8.65
N ARG A 79 -2.50 0.96 8.32
CA ARG A 79 -3.15 -0.36 8.27
C ARG A 79 -2.49 -1.28 7.24
N LEU A 80 -2.22 -0.78 6.03
CA LEU A 80 -1.51 -1.54 5.00
C LEU A 80 -0.09 -1.91 5.45
N SER A 81 0.66 -0.94 5.98
CA SER A 81 2.04 -1.14 6.44
C SER A 81 2.14 -2.19 7.55
N GLN A 82 1.23 -2.13 8.53
CA GLN A 82 1.15 -3.12 9.62
C GLN A 82 0.86 -4.52 9.08
N TYR A 83 -0.11 -4.66 8.17
CA TYR A 83 -0.42 -5.94 7.56
C TYR A 83 0.79 -6.53 6.82
N VAL A 84 1.47 -5.72 6.01
CA VAL A 84 2.66 -6.14 5.26
C VAL A 84 3.77 -6.58 6.20
N GLN A 85 4.09 -5.79 7.23
CA GLN A 85 5.13 -6.12 8.20
C GLN A 85 4.86 -7.41 8.98
N LEU A 86 3.59 -7.68 9.34
CA LEU A 86 3.22 -8.94 9.99
C LEU A 86 3.44 -10.15 9.08
N ASN A 87 3.21 -10.01 7.77
CA ASN A 87 3.35 -11.11 6.83
C ASN A 87 4.80 -11.31 6.35
N VAL A 88 5.59 -10.24 6.23
CA VAL A 88 7.04 -10.34 5.92
C VAL A 88 7.80 -11.04 7.04
N ASN A 89 7.51 -10.71 8.31
CA ASN A 89 8.20 -11.30 9.46
C ASN A 89 7.81 -12.76 9.75
N VAL A 90 6.67 -13.23 9.23
CA VAL A 90 6.20 -14.62 9.40
C VAL A 90 6.75 -15.55 8.31
N CYS A 91 7.17 -15.00 7.17
CA CYS A 91 7.74 -15.75 6.05
C CYS A 91 9.28 -15.82 6.04
N GLY A 92 9.94 -15.32 7.11
CA GLY A 92 11.39 -15.34 7.31
C GLY A 92 11.89 -16.55 8.09
#